data_AF-A0ABD1LS96-F1
#
_entry.id   AF-A0ABD1LS96-F1
#
_cell.length_a   1.000
_cell.length_b   1.000
_cell.length_c   1.000
_cell.angle_alpha   90.00
_cell.angle_beta   90.00
_cell.angle_gamma   90.00
#
_symmetry.space_group_name_H-M   'P 1'
#
loop_
_entity.id
_entity.type
_entity.pdbx_description
1 polymer ?
#
loop_
_entity_poly.entity_id
_entity_poly.type
_entity_poly.pdbx_seq_one_letter_code
_entity_poly.pdbx_strand_id
1 'polypeptide(L)'
;MMKIDAADCSGVCSPFEMPPCGSRDCRCIPVGLFIGYCTYPSGLSSVAKMIDEHPNLCQSHDECMKKGSGNFCARYPNNYIDYGWCFDSDSEALKGFLAMPRAIPK
;
A
#
# COMPACT_ATOMS: atom_id res chain seq x y z
N MET A 1 -24.91 0.38 24.79
CA MET A 1 -24.12 -0.69 24.13
C MET A 1 -24.18 -0.41 22.64
N MET A 2 -23.13 0.18 22.06
CA MET A 2 -23.04 0.32 20.60
C MET A 2 -22.60 -1.04 20.05
N LYS A 3 -23.43 -1.60 19.18
CA LYS A 3 -23.05 -2.75 18.35
C LYS A 3 -21.91 -2.26 17.46
N ILE A 4 -20.68 -2.63 17.80
CA ILE A 4 -19.55 -2.44 16.91
C ILE A 4 -19.74 -3.55 15.89
N ASP A 5 -20.43 -3.24 14.78
CA ASP A 5 -20.42 -4.11 13.61
C ASP A 5 -18.95 -4.42 13.34
N ALA A 6 -18.60 -5.71 13.38
CA ALA A 6 -17.30 -6.15 12.92
C ALA A 6 -17.20 -5.66 11.48
N ALA A 7 -16.44 -4.59 11.26
CA ALA A 7 -16.18 -4.10 9.91
C ALA A 7 -15.54 -5.28 9.17
N ASP A 8 -16.32 -5.90 8.29
CA ASP A 8 -15.83 -6.95 7.42
C ASP A 8 -14.61 -6.36 6.70
N CYS A 9 -13.43 -6.92 6.94
CA CYS A 9 -12.19 -6.40 6.37
C CYS A 9 -12.10 -6.79 4.89
N SER A 10 -13.01 -6.24 4.11
CA SER A 10 -13.24 -6.52 2.71
C SER A 10 -13.78 -5.25 2.06
N GLY A 11 -13.42 -5.02 0.80
CA GLY A 11 -13.79 -3.81 0.07
C GLY A 11 -12.58 -3.07 -0.47
N VAL A 12 -12.86 -1.95 -1.13
CA VAL A 12 -11.85 -1.10 -1.76
C VAL A 12 -11.32 -0.10 -0.75
N CYS A 13 -10.01 0.13 -0.78
CA CYS A 13 -9.35 1.16 0.02
C CYS A 13 -8.43 2.01 -0.84
N SER A 14 -8.17 3.24 -0.40
CA SER A 14 -7.04 4.01 -0.93
C SER A 14 -5.80 3.76 -0.06
N PRO A 15 -4.63 3.46 -0.63
CA PRO A 15 -3.38 3.41 0.12
C PRO A 15 -3.05 4.73 0.84
N PHE A 16 -3.66 5.84 0.40
CA PHE A 16 -3.52 7.17 1.01
C PHE A 16 -4.55 7.44 2.11
N GLU A 17 -5.49 6.54 2.38
CA GLU A 17 -6.52 6.72 3.41
C GLU A 17 -6.02 6.34 4.81
N MET A 18 -6.46 7.08 5.84
CA MET A 18 -6.08 6.82 7.23
C MET A 18 -7.27 7.05 8.20
N PRO A 19 -7.63 6.07 9.05
CA PRO A 19 -7.14 4.69 9.09
C PRO A 19 -7.58 3.91 7.85
N PRO A 20 -6.71 3.06 7.27
CA PRO A 20 -7.11 2.26 6.12
C PRO A 20 -8.30 1.36 6.47
N CYS A 21 -9.26 1.23 5.57
CA CYS A 21 -10.40 0.31 5.73
C CYS A 21 -11.28 0.59 6.95
N GLY A 22 -11.22 1.81 7.51
CA GLY A 22 -11.99 2.19 8.70
C GLY A 22 -11.60 1.47 10.00
N SER A 23 -10.57 0.60 10.00
CA SER A 23 -10.14 -0.16 11.17
C SER A 23 -8.62 -0.34 11.23
N ARG A 24 -8.05 -0.31 12.44
CA ARG A 24 -6.63 -0.58 12.69
C ARG A 24 -6.26 -2.06 12.57
N ASP A 25 -7.25 -2.93 12.64
CA ASP A 25 -7.08 -4.38 12.53
C ASP A 25 -7.02 -4.84 11.06
N CYS A 26 -7.20 -3.90 10.13
CA CYS A 26 -7.18 -4.09 8.69
C CYS A 26 -5.92 -3.51 8.06
N ARG A 27 -5.51 -4.09 6.93
CA ARG A 27 -4.47 -3.54 6.05
C ARG A 27 -5.03 -3.29 4.67
N CYS A 28 -4.58 -2.21 4.04
CA CYS A 28 -4.93 -1.89 2.66
C CYS A 28 -3.81 -2.37 1.72
N ILE A 29 -4.08 -3.38 0.90
CA ILE A 29 -3.13 -3.91 -0.09
C ILE A 29 -3.36 -3.21 -1.44
N PRO A 30 -2.45 -2.34 -1.92
CA PRO A 30 -2.56 -1.70 -3.21
C PRO A 30 -2.45 -2.75 -4.32
N VAL A 31 -3.44 -2.75 -5.19
CA VAL A 31 -3.41 -3.43 -6.50
C VAL A 31 -3.19 -2.44 -7.64
N GLY A 32 -3.23 -1.15 -7.31
CA GLY A 32 -2.91 -0.03 -8.17
C GLY A 32 -2.35 1.12 -7.34
N LEU A 33 -1.86 2.15 -8.03
CA LEU A 33 -1.25 3.33 -7.40
C LEU A 33 -2.14 4.00 -6.34
N PHE A 34 -3.46 4.06 -6.59
CA PHE A 34 -4.42 4.76 -5.74
C PHE A 34 -5.50 3.85 -5.17
N ILE A 35 -5.46 2.57 -5.51
CA ILE A 35 -6.53 1.62 -5.20
C ILE A 35 -5.95 0.32 -4.66
N GLY A 36 -6.54 -0.14 -3.57
CA GLY A 36 -6.22 -1.39 -2.93
C GLY A 36 -7.47 -2.11 -2.46
N TYR A 37 -7.27 -3.25 -1.83
CA TYR A 37 -8.32 -3.95 -1.13
C TYR A 37 -7.99 -4.10 0.35
N CYS A 38 -9.03 -4.04 1.15
CA CYS A 38 -8.99 -4.34 2.57
C CYS A 38 -8.85 -5.83 2.76
N THR A 39 -7.91 -6.23 3.60
CA THR A 39 -7.78 -7.60 4.07
C THR A 39 -7.34 -7.60 5.51
N TYR A 40 -7.80 -8.60 6.26
CA TYR A 40 -7.17 -8.92 7.53
C TYR A 40 -5.70 -9.29 7.27
N PRO A 41 -4.78 -8.98 8.19
CA PRO A 41 -3.42 -9.50 8.18
C PRO A 41 -3.48 -11.01 8.43
N SER A 42 -3.85 -11.79 7.40
CA SER A 42 -3.92 -13.25 7.42
C SER A 42 -2.51 -13.83 7.33
N GLY A 43 -1.70 -13.56 8.35
CA GLY A 43 -0.29 -13.95 8.43
C GLY A 43 0.63 -13.16 7.47
N LEU A 44 1.81 -12.79 7.95
CA LEU A 44 2.86 -12.11 7.17
C LEU A 44 3.17 -12.81 5.83
N SER A 45 3.01 -14.14 5.76
CA SER A 45 3.34 -14.93 4.57
C SER A 45 2.41 -14.68 3.38
N SER A 46 1.11 -14.43 3.59
CA SER A 46 0.18 -14.19 2.49
C SER A 46 0.39 -12.81 1.85
N VAL A 47 0.60 -11.80 2.70
CA VAL A 47 0.91 -10.43 2.28
C VAL A 47 2.27 -10.36 1.58
N ALA A 48 3.29 -11.02 2.13
CA ALA A 48 4.60 -11.10 1.48
C ALA A 48 4.52 -11.74 0.08
N LYS A 49 3.73 -12.82 -0.06
CA LYS A 49 3.52 -13.49 -1.35
C LYS A 49 2.82 -12.58 -2.36
N MET A 50 1.80 -11.84 -1.93
CA MET A 50 1.10 -10.87 -2.79
C MET A 50 2.02 -9.73 -3.24
N ILE A 51 2.90 -9.24 -2.37
CA ILE A 51 3.90 -8.21 -2.72
C ILE A 51 4.92 -8.76 -3.71
N ASP A 52 5.41 -9.99 -3.50
CA ASP A 52 6.35 -10.65 -4.40
C ASP A 52 5.75 -10.83 -5.80
N GLU A 53 4.50 -11.31 -5.88
CA GLU A 53 3.76 -11.51 -7.12
C GLU A 53 3.38 -10.20 -7.83
N HIS A 54 3.20 -9.10 -7.10
CA HIS A 54 2.78 -7.84 -7.72
C HIS A 54 3.97 -7.15 -8.42
N PRO A 55 3.87 -6.82 -9.72
CA PRO A 55 5.02 -6.36 -10.51
C PRO A 55 5.58 -5.01 -10.03
N ASN A 56 4.74 -4.14 -9.48
CA ASN A 56 5.13 -2.79 -9.04
C ASN A 56 5.18 -2.59 -7.53
N LEU A 57 4.84 -3.60 -6.70
CA LEU A 57 4.99 -3.45 -5.25
C LEU A 57 6.42 -3.80 -4.84
N CYS A 58 6.93 -3.07 -3.87
CA CYS A 58 8.31 -3.23 -3.41
C CYS A 58 8.47 -2.98 -1.91
N GLN A 59 9.40 -3.70 -1.30
CA GLN A 59 9.95 -3.34 0.00
C GLN A 59 11.29 -2.62 -0.14
N SER A 60 12.00 -2.85 -1.25
CA SER A 60 13.34 -2.30 -1.50
C SER A 60 13.51 -1.84 -2.96
N HIS A 61 14.54 -1.04 -3.21
CA HIS A 61 14.90 -0.58 -4.56
C HIS A 61 15.36 -1.74 -5.44
N ASP A 62 16.11 -2.68 -4.84
CA ASP A 62 16.60 -3.87 -5.52
C ASP A 62 15.47 -4.76 -6.05
N GLU A 63 14.34 -4.83 -5.35
CA GLU A 63 13.16 -5.53 -5.84
C GLU A 63 12.61 -4.90 -7.12
N CYS A 64 12.53 -3.58 -7.21
CA CYS A 64 12.11 -2.90 -8.43
C CYS A 64 13.04 -3.21 -9.60
N MET A 65 14.36 -3.16 -9.35
CA MET A 65 15.36 -3.49 -10.38
C MET A 65 15.26 -4.96 -10.83
N LYS A 66 15.09 -5.89 -9.89
CA LYS A 66 14.92 -7.32 -10.20
C LYS A 66 13.63 -7.61 -10.97
N LYS A 67 12.55 -6.90 -10.65
CA LYS A 67 11.26 -7.01 -11.35
C LYS A 67 11.23 -6.28 -12.69
N GLY A 68 12.17 -5.37 -12.94
CA GLY A 68 12.19 -4.52 -14.13
C GLY A 68 11.05 -3.49 -14.16
N SER A 69 10.47 -3.17 -13.00
CA SER A 69 9.34 -2.23 -12.84
C SER A 69 9.76 -0.82 -12.44
N GLY A 70 11.07 -0.58 -12.41
CA GLY A 70 11.70 0.69 -12.06
C GLY A 70 13.01 0.47 -11.32
N ASN A 71 13.59 1.55 -10.82
CA ASN A 71 14.84 1.50 -10.04
C ASN A 71 14.70 2.13 -8.64
N PHE A 72 13.53 2.69 -8.32
CA PHE A 72 13.25 3.39 -7.08
C PHE A 72 11.98 2.86 -6.42
N CYS A 73 12.05 2.53 -5.13
CA CYS A 73 10.89 2.09 -4.37
C CYS A 73 10.35 3.27 -3.55
N ALA A 74 9.25 3.87 -4.01
CA ALA A 74 8.61 4.99 -3.33
C ALA A 74 7.60 4.49 -2.29
N ARG A 75 7.87 4.74 -1.00
CA ARG A 75 6.99 4.31 0.10
C ARG A 75 5.72 5.15 0.12
N TYR A 76 4.57 4.50 0.35
CA TYR A 76 3.33 5.22 0.58
C TYR A 76 3.46 6.09 1.84
N PRO A 77 2.88 7.31 1.84
CA PRO A 77 2.88 8.19 3.01
C PRO A 77 1.86 7.75 4.07
N ASN A 78 1.74 6.44 4.31
CA ASN A 78 0.81 5.81 5.21
C ASN A 78 1.55 4.78 6.07
N ASN A 79 1.67 5.05 7.38
CA ASN A 79 2.41 4.20 8.31
C ASN A 79 1.76 2.82 8.53
N TYR A 80 0.55 2.61 8.02
CA TYR A 80 -0.11 1.30 8.04
C TYR A 80 0.23 0.44 6.82
N ILE A 81 1.06 0.95 5.90
CA ILE A 81 1.46 0.29 4.66
C ILE A 81 2.97 0.11 4.64
N ASP A 82 3.41 -1.15 4.69
CA ASP A 82 4.82 -1.52 4.88
C ASP A 82 5.59 -1.74 3.55
N TYR A 83 4.99 -1.39 2.41
CA TYR A 83 5.57 -1.46 1.07
C TYR A 83 5.39 -0.15 0.30
N GLY A 84 6.12 -0.02 -0.79
CA GLY A 84 6.06 1.09 -1.72
C GLY A 84 5.61 0.64 -3.10
N TRP A 85 5.73 1.58 -4.03
CA TRP A 85 5.51 1.38 -5.44
C TRP A 85 6.79 1.67 -6.23
N CYS A 86 7.06 0.85 -7.23
CA CYS A 86 8.22 1.00 -8.10
C CYS A 86 8.02 2.12 -9.12
N PHE A 87 9.03 2.96 -9.24
CA PHE A 87 9.12 4.00 -10.25
C PHE A 87 10.52 4.04 -10.85
N ASP A 88 10.64 4.59 -12.04
CA ASP A 88 11.93 5.13 -12.50
C ASP A 88 12.24 6.40 -11.72
N SER A 89 13.48 6.50 -11.23
CA SER A 89 13.96 7.57 -10.34
C SER A 89 13.85 8.96 -10.94
N ASP A 90 13.81 9.08 -12.27
CA ASP A 90 13.68 10.33 -13.02
C ASP A 90 12.26 10.58 -13.56
N SER A 91 11.30 9.69 -13.27
CA SER A 91 9.94 9.81 -13.79
C SER A 91 9.14 10.96 -13.17
N GLU A 92 8.33 11.64 -13.99
CA GLU A 92 7.35 12.63 -13.52
C GLU A 92 6.29 11.98 -12.61
N ALA A 93 5.99 10.70 -12.82
CA ALA A 93 5.09 9.93 -11.96
C ALA A 93 5.61 9.83 -10.52
N LEU A 94 6.92 9.62 -10.32
CA LEU A 94 7.53 9.63 -9.00
C LEU A 94 7.40 11.00 -8.33
N LYS A 95 7.66 12.09 -9.06
CA LYS A 95 7.52 13.45 -8.53
C LYS A 95 6.09 13.72 -8.07
N GLY A 96 5.12 13.35 -8.90
CA GLY A 96 3.69 13.44 -8.55
C GLY A 96 3.34 12.59 -7.33
N PHE A 97 3.86 11.37 -7.24
CA PHE A 97 3.65 10.48 -6.11
C PHE A 97 4.18 11.04 -4.79
N LEU A 98 5.41 11.56 -4.80
CA LEU A 98 6.05 12.15 -3.62
C LEU A 98 5.43 13.48 -3.20
N ALA A 99 4.80 14.20 -4.12
CA ALA A 99 4.09 15.45 -3.84
C ALA A 99 2.71 15.22 -3.19
N MET A 100 2.22 13.97 -3.15
CA MET A 100 0.92 13.68 -2.55
C MET A 100 0.92 13.96 -1.05
N PRO A 101 -0.13 14.63 -0.53
CA PRO A 101 -0.24 14.90 0.88
C PRO A 101 -0.29 13.57 1.65
N ARG A 102 0.51 13.47 2.71
CA ARG A 102 0.36 12.40 3.69
C ARG A 102 -1.03 12.52 4.30
N ALA A 103 -1.80 11.44 4.39
CA ALA A 103 -3.02 11.49 5.18
C ALA A 103 -2.65 11.92 6.60
N ILE A 104 -3.14 13.10 6.98
CA ILE A 104 -2.99 13.61 8.33
C ILE A 104 -3.96 12.77 9.17
N PRO A 105 -3.48 12.01 10.17
CA PRO A 105 -4.39 11.37 11.11
C PRO A 105 -5.22 12.47 11.78
N LYS A 106 -6.55 12.41 11.62
CA LYS A 106 -7.48 13.23 12.40
C LYS A 106 -7.46 12.81 13.86
#